data_AF-A0A382W7U5-F1
#
_entry.id   AF-A0A382W7U5-F1
#
_cell.length_a   1.000
_cell.length_b   1.000
_cell.length_c   1.000
_cell.angle_alpha   90.00
_cell.angle_beta   90.00
_cell.angle_gamma   90.00
#
_symmetry.space_group_name_H-M   'P 1'
#
loop_
_entity.id
_entity.type
_entity.pdbx_description
1 polymer ?
#
loop_
_entity_poly.entity_id
_entity_poly.type
_entity_poly.pdbx_seq_one_letter_code
_entity_poly.pdbx_strand_id
1 'polypeptide(L)'
;MEFSLSSEQEMIIDTVRSFVEQELYPHEDEVEKTNHIDASLADSIKQKAINLGLYATNMPVEHGGGGLDTLTLCLLEKELGKANFGLQYIVA
;
A
#
# COMPACT_ATOMS: atom_id res chain seq x y z
N MET A 1 19.44 8.82 20.99
CA MET A 1 18.15 8.41 20.41
C MET A 1 18.47 7.62 19.18
N GLU A 2 17.72 6.53 18.93
CA GLU A 2 17.90 5.71 17.74
C GLU A 2 16.73 5.91 16.79
N PHE A 3 17.05 6.30 15.56
CA PHE A 3 16.07 6.61 14.51
C PHE A 3 16.24 5.72 13.27
N SER A 4 17.15 4.74 13.33
CA SER A 4 17.25 3.73 12.29
C SER A 4 15.97 2.89 12.25
N LEU A 5 15.61 2.44 11.06
CA LEU A 5 14.52 1.50 10.89
C LEU A 5 14.92 0.13 11.45
N SER A 6 13.94 -0.61 11.96
CA SER A 6 14.14 -2.03 12.21
C SER A 6 14.16 -2.80 10.88
N SER A 7 14.77 -3.99 10.87
CA SER A 7 14.76 -4.84 9.68
C SER A 7 13.35 -5.24 9.24
N GLU A 8 12.41 -5.34 10.19
CA GLU A 8 10.98 -5.58 9.88
C GLU A 8 10.36 -4.37 9.15
N GLN A 9 10.62 -3.15 9.63
CA GLN A 9 10.17 -1.93 8.97
C GLN A 9 10.76 -1.79 7.56
N GLU A 10 12.05 -2.10 7.38
CA GLU A 10 12.70 -2.11 6.06
C GLU A 10 12.02 -3.10 5.11
N MET A 11 11.75 -4.34 5.56
CA MET A 11 11.06 -5.34 4.74
C MET A 11 9.64 -4.91 4.34
N ILE A 12 8.88 -4.29 5.25
CA ILE A 12 7.56 -3.76 4.97
C ILE A 12 7.65 -2.64 3.92
N ILE A 13 8.55 -1.68 4.10
CA ILE A 13 8.78 -0.58 3.16
C ILE A 13 9.15 -1.10 1.77
N ASP A 14 10.05 -2.07 1.68
CA ASP A 14 10.47 -2.61 0.39
C ASP A 14 9.35 -3.39 -0.31
N THR A 15 8.49 -4.07 0.46
CA THR A 15 7.29 -4.74 -0.06
C THR A 15 6.29 -3.72 -0.63
N VAL A 16 6.02 -2.65 0.12
CA VAL A 16 5.10 -1.58 -0.31
C VAL A 16 5.66 -0.85 -1.53
N ARG A 17 6.96 -0.54 -1.55
CA ARG A 17 7.62 0.09 -2.69
C ARG A 17 7.48 -0.76 -3.95
N SER A 18 7.74 -2.06 -3.84
CA SER A 18 7.61 -2.99 -4.96
C SER A 18 6.17 -3.06 -5.47
N PHE A 19 5.19 -3.05 -4.56
CA PHE A 19 3.78 -3.01 -4.92
C PHE A 19 3.42 -1.71 -5.67
N VAL A 20 3.85 -0.56 -5.17
CA VAL A 20 3.63 0.74 -5.82
C VAL A 20 4.21 0.74 -7.24
N GLU A 21 5.47 0.32 -7.39
CA GLU A 21 6.17 0.31 -8.67
C GLU A 21 5.56 -0.66 -9.69
N GLN A 22 5.08 -1.82 -9.25
CA GLN A 22 4.61 -2.88 -10.14
C GLN A 22 3.11 -2.83 -10.40
N GLU A 23 2.32 -2.34 -9.44
CA GLU A 23 0.86 -2.47 -9.43
C GLU A 23 0.12 -1.15 -9.51
N LEU A 24 0.76 -0.01 -9.17
CA LEU A 24 0.12 1.30 -9.22
C LEU A 24 0.67 2.18 -10.35
N TYR A 25 1.99 2.36 -10.41
CA TYR A 25 2.66 3.21 -11.41
C TYR A 25 2.28 2.93 -12.87
N PRO A 26 2.08 1.67 -13.31
CA PRO A 26 1.66 1.41 -14.69
C PRO A 26 0.32 2.04 -15.09
N HIS A 27 -0.51 2.43 -14.12
CA HIS A 27 -1.86 2.94 -14.35
C HIS A 27 -2.02 4.45 -14.09
N GLU A 28 -1.03 5.11 -13.48
CA GLU A 28 -1.14 6.51 -13.06
C GLU A 28 -1.45 7.47 -14.20
N ASP A 29 -0.71 7.35 -15.31
CA ASP A 29 -0.85 8.23 -16.48
C ASP A 29 -2.27 8.20 -17.07
N GLU A 30 -2.90 7.03 -17.06
CA GLU A 30 -4.27 6.86 -17.58
C GLU A 30 -5.30 7.40 -16.60
N VAL A 31 -5.15 7.09 -15.32
CA VAL A 31 -6.06 7.56 -14.26
C VAL A 31 -6.03 9.08 -14.16
N GLU A 32 -4.86 9.72 -14.25
CA GLU A 32 -4.73 11.19 -14.23
C GLU A 32 -5.40 11.84 -15.44
N LYS A 33 -5.24 11.26 -16.64
CA LYS A 33 -5.84 11.81 -17.87
C LYS A 33 -7.35 11.68 -17.89
N THR A 34 -7.87 10.57 -17.36
CA THR A 34 -9.29 10.21 -17.47
C THR A 34 -10.10 10.59 -16.23
N ASN A 35 -9.45 10.80 -15.09
CA ASN A 35 -10.07 10.85 -13.76
C ASN A 35 -10.98 9.65 -13.48
N HIS A 36 -10.62 8.49 -14.03
CA HIS A 36 -11.40 7.26 -13.91
C HIS A 36 -10.50 6.08 -13.55
N ILE A 37 -11.00 5.22 -12.67
CA ILE A 37 -10.39 3.93 -12.34
C ILE A 37 -11.43 2.87 -12.69
N ASP A 38 -11.09 2.00 -13.64
CA ASP A 38 -11.95 0.89 -14.00
C ASP A 38 -12.18 -0.05 -12.81
N ALA A 39 -13.42 -0.52 -12.63
CA ALA A 39 -13.79 -1.37 -11.50
C ALA A 39 -12.98 -2.68 -11.48
N SER A 40 -12.70 -3.26 -12.64
CA SER A 40 -11.88 -4.48 -12.75
C SER A 40 -10.42 -4.25 -12.34
N LEU A 41 -9.87 -3.08 -12.63
CA LEU A 41 -8.54 -2.68 -12.19
C LEU A 41 -8.52 -2.50 -10.67
N ALA A 42 -9.50 -1.78 -10.11
CA ALA A 42 -9.62 -1.59 -8.68
C ALA A 42 -9.74 -2.92 -7.92
N ASP A 43 -10.56 -3.85 -8.42
CA ASP A 43 -10.69 -5.18 -7.84
C ASP A 43 -9.37 -5.96 -7.92
N SER A 44 -8.66 -5.89 -9.05
CA SER A 44 -7.34 -6.53 -9.21
C SER A 44 -6.32 -6.00 -8.20
N ILE A 45 -6.18 -4.67 -8.08
CA ILE A 45 -5.27 -4.02 -7.12
C ILE A 45 -5.61 -4.45 -5.69
N LYS A 46 -6.91 -4.40 -5.32
CA LYS A 46 -7.37 -4.80 -4.00
C LYS A 46 -7.05 -6.26 -3.68
N GLN A 47 -7.29 -7.17 -4.61
CA GLN A 47 -6.96 -8.59 -4.39
C GLN A 47 -5.46 -8.81 -4.21
N LYS A 48 -4.62 -8.13 -4.99
CA LYS A 48 -3.17 -8.23 -4.84
C LYS A 48 -2.69 -7.65 -3.49
N ALA A 49 -3.26 -6.52 -3.07
CA ALA A 49 -2.98 -5.92 -1.75
C ALA A 49 -3.35 -6.86 -0.59
N ILE A 50 -4.54 -7.48 -0.65
CA ILE A 50 -4.99 -8.47 0.34
C ILE A 50 -4.03 -9.68 0.37
N ASN A 51 -3.66 -10.21 -0.79
CA ASN A 51 -2.78 -11.38 -0.88
C ASN A 51 -1.37 -11.12 -0.33
N LEU A 52 -0.90 -9.87 -0.40
CA LEU A 52 0.38 -9.44 0.16
C LEU A 52 0.29 -8.96 1.61
N GLY A 53 -0.91 -8.95 2.21
CA GLY A 53 -1.12 -8.48 3.58
C GLY A 53 -1.01 -6.96 3.74
N LEU A 54 -1.12 -6.20 2.65
CA LEU A 54 -1.06 -4.73 2.66
C LEU A 54 -2.42 -4.07 2.96
N TYR A 55 -3.49 -4.86 3.00
CA TYR A 55 -4.85 -4.38 3.29
C TYR A 55 -5.15 -4.46 4.78
N ALA A 56 -5.80 -3.42 5.34
CA ALA A 56 -6.19 -3.34 6.76
C ALA A 56 -5.02 -3.62 7.73
N THR A 57 -3.84 -3.07 7.42
CA THR A 57 -2.60 -3.32 8.18
C THR A 57 -2.65 -2.78 9.62
N ASN A 58 -3.50 -1.78 9.88
CA ASN A 58 -3.76 -1.23 11.20
C ASN A 58 -4.71 -2.09 12.06
N MET A 59 -5.45 -3.03 11.47
CA MET A 59 -6.42 -3.85 12.18
C MET A 59 -5.71 -4.97 12.97
N PRO A 60 -6.23 -5.36 14.15
CA PRO A 60 -5.66 -6.45 14.92
C PRO A 60 -5.61 -7.78 14.14
N VAL A 61 -4.55 -8.55 14.40
CA VAL A 61 -4.32 -9.86 13.75
C VAL A 61 -5.44 -10.85 14.04
N GLU A 62 -6.06 -10.81 15.22
CA GLU A 62 -7.22 -11.64 15.59
C GLU A 62 -8.46 -11.41 14.72
N HIS A 63 -8.50 -10.31 13.97
CA HIS A 63 -9.54 -9.97 13.01
C HIS A 63 -9.07 -10.12 11.55
N GLY A 64 -7.88 -10.68 11.32
CA GLY A 64 -7.29 -10.86 10.01
C GLY A 64 -6.55 -9.63 9.45
N GLY A 65 -6.25 -8.64 10.29
CA GLY A 65 -5.46 -7.47 9.91
C GLY A 65 -3.95 -7.65 10.11
N GLY A 66 -3.17 -6.63 9.77
CA GLY A 66 -1.70 -6.66 9.84
C GLY A 66 -1.10 -6.37 11.22
N GLY A 67 -1.87 -5.80 12.15
CA GLY A 67 -1.42 -5.49 13.52
C GLY A 67 -0.25 -4.50 13.61
N LEU A 68 -0.05 -3.66 12.59
CA LEU A 68 1.07 -2.71 12.57
C LEU A 68 0.91 -1.62 13.63
N ASP A 69 2.02 -1.26 14.27
CA ASP A 69 2.09 -0.10 15.13
C ASP A 69 2.00 1.22 14.31
N THR A 70 1.76 2.33 15.01
CA THR A 70 1.57 3.65 14.37
C THR A 70 2.77 4.16 13.58
N LEU A 71 4.00 3.88 14.04
CA LEU A 71 5.20 4.34 13.33
C LEU A 71 5.37 3.55 12.04
N THR A 72 5.22 2.23 12.11
CA THR A 72 5.33 1.34 10.95
C THR A 72 4.21 1.61 9.94
N LEU A 73 2.98 1.88 10.40
CA LEU A 73 1.89 2.33 9.54
C LEU A 73 2.23 3.65 8.83
N CYS A 74 2.77 4.64 9.54
CA CYS A 74 3.17 5.92 8.95
C CYS A 74 4.24 5.76 7.86
N LEU A 75 5.19 4.83 8.05
CA LEU A 75 6.21 4.51 7.05
C LEU A 75 5.60 3.85 5.80
N LEU A 76 4.65 2.93 5.97
CA LEU A 76 3.91 2.30 4.89
C LEU A 76 3.12 3.35 4.08
N GLU A 77 2.36 4.21 4.76
CA GLU A 77 1.57 5.29 4.14
C GLU A 77 2.45 6.27 3.36
N LYS A 78 3.64 6.58 3.87
CA LYS A 78 4.61 7.42 3.17
C LYS A 78 5.05 6.82 1.84
N GLU A 79 5.21 5.50 1.76
CA GLU A 79 5.58 4.82 0.52
C GLU A 79 4.39 4.69 -0.44
N LEU A 80 3.19 4.36 0.05
CA LEU A 80 1.96 4.34 -0.76
C LEU A 80 1.63 5.73 -1.34
N GLY A 81 1.81 6.78 -0.54
CA GLY A 81 1.56 8.17 -0.94
C GLY A 81 2.46 8.70 -2.05
N LYS A 82 3.44 7.92 -2.52
CA LYS A 82 4.21 8.24 -3.73
C LYS A 82 3.43 7.99 -5.01
N ALA A 83 2.33 7.25 -4.95
CA ALA A 83 1.46 6.99 -6.09
C ALA A 83 0.25 7.95 -6.14
N ASN A 84 -0.46 7.94 -7.26
CA ASN A 84 -1.75 8.59 -7.44
C ASN A 84 -2.70 8.22 -6.28
N PHE A 85 -3.35 9.23 -5.71
CA PHE A 85 -4.20 9.07 -4.53
C PHE A 85 -5.36 8.08 -4.74
N GLY A 86 -6.01 8.10 -5.91
CA GLY A 86 -7.11 7.21 -6.21
C GLY A 86 -6.69 5.74 -6.24
N LEU A 87 -5.49 5.46 -6.75
CA LEU A 87 -4.93 4.11 -6.80
C LEU A 87 -4.49 3.62 -5.42
N GLN A 88 -3.75 4.43 -4.64
CA GLN A 88 -3.30 3.99 -3.30
C GLN A 88 -4.46 3.81 -2.32
N TYR A 89 -5.54 4.59 -2.43
CA TYR A 89 -6.73 4.47 -1.56
C TYR A 89 -7.47 3.13 -1.70
N ILE A 90 -7.19 2.36 -2.75
CA ILE A 90 -7.74 1.01 -2.94
C ILE A 90 -7.00 -0.01 -2.04
N VAL A 91 -5.77 0.31 -1.63
CA VAL A 91 -4.84 -0.59 -0.93
C VAL A 91 -5.03 -0.54 0.58
N ALA A 92 -4.97 0.66 1.16
CA ALA A 92 -4.97 0.90 2.61
C ALA A 92 -5.89 2.07 2.99
#